data_AF-A0A2D5ZMZ0-F1
#
_entry.id   AF-A0A2D5ZMZ0-F1
#
_cell.length_a   1.000
_cell.length_b   1.000
_cell.length_c   1.000
_cell.angle_alpha   90.00
_cell.angle_beta   90.00
_cell.angle_gamma   90.00
#
_symmetry.space_group_name_H-M   'P 1'
#
loop_
_entity.id
_entity.type
_entity.pdbx_description
1 polymer ?
#
loop_
_entity_poly.entity_id
_entity_poly.type
_entity_poly.pdbx_seq_one_letter_code
_entity_poly.pdbx_strand_id
1 'polypeptide(L)' 'RDGEKDPLSKGLAQLDGYLDRLGLDTGVLVVFDRRSAAAPIEERTVFEEATSPAERSVRLMRA' A
#
# COMPACT_ATOMS: atom_id res chain seq x y z
N ARG A 1 -7.83 -3.21 10.60
CA ARG A 1 -8.89 -4.03 11.26
C ARG A 1 -10.13 -3.17 11.49
N ASP A 2 -11.23 -3.74 11.98
CA ASP A 2 -12.46 -2.98 12.25
C ASP A 2 -12.18 -1.73 13.10
N GLY A 3 -12.76 -0.60 12.71
CA GLY A 3 -12.55 0.71 13.34
C GLY A 3 -11.23 1.41 13.02
N GLU A 4 -10.26 0.75 12.36
CA GLU A 4 -9.03 1.41 11.96
C GLU A 4 -9.17 2.17 10.64
N LYS A 5 -8.53 3.35 10.62
CA LYS A 5 -8.32 4.15 9.42
C LYS A 5 -7.53 3.36 8.38
N ASP A 6 -7.74 3.68 7.11
CA ASP A 6 -6.95 3.11 6.02
C ASP A 6 -5.45 3.42 6.24
N PRO A 7 -4.57 2.39 6.25
CA PRO A 7 -3.14 2.59 6.50
C PRO A 7 -2.38 3.13 5.28
N LEU A 8 -3.01 3.32 4.11
CA LEU A 8 -2.37 3.65 2.84
C LEU A 8 -1.37 4.81 2.96
N SER A 9 -1.80 5.98 3.46
CA SER A 9 -0.92 7.15 3.54
C SER A 9 0.31 6.91 4.42
N LYS A 10 0.14 6.18 5.54
CA LYS A 10 1.25 5.83 6.43
C LYS A 10 2.19 4.81 5.75
N GLY A 11 1.63 3.84 5.05
CA GLY A 11 2.37 2.83 4.29
C GLY A 11 3.20 3.46 3.17
N LEU A 12 2.63 4.40 2.42
CA LEU A 12 3.33 5.14 1.37
C LEU A 12 4.49 5.95 1.92
N ALA A 13 4.29 6.70 3.01
CA ALA A 13 5.38 7.45 3.64
C ALA A 13 6.50 6.54 4.17
N GLN A 14 6.13 5.37 4.72
CA GLN A 14 7.11 4.40 5.19
C GLN A 14 7.89 3.77 4.03
N LEU A 15 7.21 3.35 2.96
CA LEU A 15 7.84 2.79 1.76
C LEU A 15 8.79 3.82 1.13
N ASP A 16 8.36 5.07 1.03
CA ASP A 16 9.15 6.16 0.46
C ASP A 16 10.50 6.33 1.19
N GLY A 17 10.50 6.26 2.53
CA GLY A 17 11.73 6.28 3.32
C GLY A 17 12.65 5.07 3.10
N TYR A 18 12.11 3.91 2.72
CA TYR A 18 12.92 2.76 2.32
C TYR A 18 13.49 2.91 0.91
N LEU A 19 12.67 3.37 -0.03
CA LEU A 19 13.09 3.64 -1.41
C LEU A 19 14.24 4.64 -1.44
N ASP A 20 14.14 5.70 -0.64
CA ASP A 20 15.19 6.71 -0.51
C ASP A 20 16.52 6.12 0.00
N ARG A 21 16.47 5.33 1.07
CA ARG A 21 17.67 4.68 1.65
C ARG A 21 18.31 3.65 0.73
N LEU A 22 17.50 3.02 -0.13
CA LEU A 22 17.96 1.99 -1.07
C LEU A 22 18.33 2.58 -2.44
N GLY A 23 18.06 3.87 -2.68
CA GLY A 23 18.25 4.49 -3.99
C GLY A 23 17.35 3.90 -5.08
N LEU A 24 16.12 3.53 -4.73
CA LEU A 24 15.14 2.94 -5.64
C LEU A 24 14.06 3.94 -6.03
N ASP A 25 13.64 3.90 -7.29
CA ASP A 25 12.61 4.80 -7.84
C ASP A 25 11.20 4.22 -7.80
N THR A 26 11.07 2.93 -7.49
CA THR A 26 9.79 2.23 -7.44
C THR A 26 9.75 1.15 -6.37
N GLY A 27 8.55 0.82 -5.91
CA GLY A 27 8.32 -0.22 -4.92
C GLY A 27 6.89 -0.78 -4.97
N VAL A 28 6.67 -1.82 -4.18
CA VAL A 28 5.35 -2.43 -3.98
C VAL A 28 4.91 -2.21 -2.54
N LEU A 29 3.70 -1.65 -2.35
CA LEU A 29 3.05 -1.56 -1.05
C LEU A 29 1.93 -2.59 -0.99
N VAL A 30 1.95 -3.47 0.03
CA VAL A 30 0.89 -4.47 0.24
C VAL A 30 0.07 -4.09 1.47
N VAL A 31 -1.24 -3.93 1.29
CA VAL A 31 -2.20 -3.63 2.36
C VAL A 31 -3.15 -4.80 2.54
N PHE A 32 -3.07 -5.46 3.70
CA PHE A 32 -4.02 -6.50 4.09
C PHE A 32 -5.21 -5.89 4.83
N ASP A 33 -6.38 -5.86 4.18
CA ASP A 33 -7.63 -5.52 4.83
C ASP A 33 -8.08 -6.69 5.72
N ARG A 34 -8.12 -6.45 7.02
CA ARG A 34 -8.55 -7.43 8.02
C ARG A 34 -9.91 -7.10 8.61
N ARG A 35 -10.69 -6.26 7.93
CA ARG A 35 -12.04 -5.92 8.35
C ARG A 35 -12.97 -7.11 8.17
N SER A 36 -13.92 -7.25 9.08
CA SER A 36 -14.92 -8.33 9.03
C SER A 36 -15.81 -8.26 7.79
N ALA A 37 -16.00 -7.06 7.23
CA ALA A 37 -16.75 -6.81 6.01
C ALA A 37 -15.92 -6.86 4.72
N ALA A 38 -14.63 -7.23 4.78
CA ALA A 38 -13.80 -7.33 3.58
C ALA A 38 -14.31 -8.45 2.66
N ALA A 39 -14.26 -8.21 1.35
CA ALA A 39 -14.60 -9.22 0.35
C ALA A 39 -13.66 -10.45 0.44
N PRO A 40 -14.03 -11.59 -0.17
CA PRO A 40 -13.12 -12.73 -0.32
C PRO A 40 -11.78 -12.33 -0.96
N ILE A 41 -10.71 -13.06 -0.65
CA ILE A 41 -9.35 -12.69 -1.06
C ILE A 41 -9.20 -12.60 -2.58
N GLU A 42 -9.86 -13.51 -3.28
CA GLU A 42 -9.93 -13.60 -4.74
C GLU A 42 -10.60 -12.38 -5.40
N GLU A 43 -11.53 -11.71 -4.71
CA GLU A 43 -12.26 -10.56 -5.25
C GLU A 43 -11.54 -9.23 -4.99
N ARG A 44 -10.66 -9.18 -3.98
CA ARG A 44 -9.99 -7.94 -3.55
C ARG A 44 -8.49 -7.89 -3.83
N THR A 45 -7.88 -8.99 -4.26
CA THR A 45 -6.46 -9.02 -4.65
C THR A 45 -6.26 -8.34 -5.98
N VAL A 46 -6.04 -7.03 -5.95
CA VAL A 46 -5.85 -6.20 -7.15
C VAL A 46 -4.60 -5.34 -6.99
N PHE A 47 -3.89 -5.12 -8.09
CA PHE A 47 -2.82 -4.13 -8.17
C PHE A 47 -3.32 -2.84 -8.77
N GLU A 48 -3.01 -1.74 -8.10
CA GLU A 48 -3.28 -0.37 -8.53
C GLU A 48 -1.98 0.44 -8.55
N GLU A 49 -2.00 1.57 -9.25
CA GLU A 49 -0.90 2.54 -9.19
C GLU A 49 -1.17 3.58 -8.11
N ALA A 50 -0.13 3.89 -7.34
CA ALA A 50 -0.13 4.92 -6.33
C ALA A 50 1.17 5.73 -6.41
N THR A 51 1.12 6.94 -5.88
CA THR A 51 2.28 7.83 -5.82
C THR A 51 2.71 8.01 -4.37
N SER A 52 4.01 7.86 -4.10
CA SER A 52 4.57 8.16 -2.77
C SER A 52 4.63 9.68 -2.52
N PRO A 53 4.82 10.14 -1.27
CA PRO A 53 5.03 11.57 -0.99
C PRO A 53 6.19 12.23 -1.75
N ALA A 54 7.26 11.50 -2.09
CA ALA A 54 8.35 12.00 -2.94
C ALA A 54 8.13 11.77 -4.45
N GLU A 55 6.87 11.63 -4.91
CA GLU A 55 6.51 11.50 -6.33
C GLU A 55 7.05 10.24 -7.04
N ARG A 56 7.43 9.20 -6.29
CA ARG A 56 7.85 7.90 -6.84
C ARG A 56 6.65 7.01 -7.19
N SER A 57 6.81 6.19 -8.23
CA SER A 57 5.79 5.24 -8.69
C SER A 57 5.74 4.01 -7.79
N VAL A 58 4.57 3.74 -7.19
CA VAL A 58 4.34 2.61 -6.29
C VAL A 58 3.22 1.72 -6.84
N ARG A 59 3.48 0.41 -6.88
CA ARG A 59 2.43 -0.59 -7.11
C ARG A 59 1.75 -0.92 -5.78
N LEU A 60 0.49 -0.56 -5.64
CA LEU A 60 -0.31 -0.88 -4.46
C LEU A 60 -1.04 -2.20 -4.69
N MET A 61 -0.85 -3.18 -3.80
CA MET A 61 -1.69 -4.36 -3.74
C MET A 61 -2.58 -4.28 -2.50
N ARG A 62 -3.90 -4.38 -2.69
CA ARG A 62 -4.82 -4.61 -1.57
C ARG A 62 -5.20 -6.07 -1.55
N ALA A 63 -5.21 -6.67 -0.37
CA ALA A 63 -5.48 -8.08 -0.13
C ALA A 63 -6.11 -8.24 1.24
#